data_AF-A0A812HZ83-F1
#
_entry.id   AF-A0A812HZ83-F1
#
_cell.length_a   1.000
_cell.length_b   1.000
_cell.length_c   1.000
_cell.angle_alpha   90.00
_cell.angle_beta   90.00
_cell.angle_gamma   90.00
#
_symmetry.space_group_name_H-M   'P 1'
#
loop_
_entity.id
_entity.type
_entity.pdbx_description
1 polymer ?
#
loop_
_entity_poly.entity_id
_entity_poly.type
_entity_poly.pdbx_seq_one_letter_code
_entity_poly.pdbx_strand_id
1 'polypeptide(L)'
;MASGGGSNDGWWSDEEWRKWRQDNKWASASGKQGADADKKLSLKQERIKEKDNFVQKQLADAAALLQRSGGQSSSSSSSSGALKFEMPSEWSVTIFNADERDRNEKKKQQSFADLGRLCNNRLKGMYQCWQSEATALRLQGGLGHQAAVTLLSQEKLDTRQKTDEQEAKIEALESELRKLRNEMKEKDMKLLATEKVKDNHKKECDDKVSAMSKECAQKLVAMEKDCENHTKECDEKLLAMEKQKESHTKECDEKLRENSEDWQLKLDLSVAEGDKRLRDLETKHAAMRLRAAHTFGKWKERCSNLERRLMRKKELLKSSKLEVELAKDRQKLQS
;
A
#
# COMPACT_ATOMS: atom_id res chain seq x y z
N MET A 1 49.07 7.97 -34.52
CA MET A 1 47.98 7.12 -34.00
C MET A 1 47.87 7.37 -32.51
N ALA A 2 46.95 8.24 -32.10
CA ALA A 2 46.57 8.44 -30.71
C ALA A 2 45.08 8.78 -30.69
N SER A 3 44.35 7.99 -29.91
CA SER A 3 42.90 7.95 -29.77
C SER A 3 42.34 9.19 -29.08
N GLY A 4 41.06 9.49 -29.35
CA GLY A 4 40.32 10.52 -28.63
C GLY A 4 38.83 10.53 -28.98
N GLY A 5 38.14 9.40 -28.72
CA GLY A 5 36.68 9.36 -28.76
C GLY A 5 36.12 9.95 -27.47
N GLY A 6 35.41 11.07 -27.58
CA GLY A 6 34.66 11.67 -26.48
C GLY A 6 33.25 11.09 -26.41
N SER A 7 33.02 10.18 -25.47
CA SER A 7 31.67 9.85 -25.00
C SER A 7 31.14 11.03 -24.19
N ASN A 8 30.12 11.71 -24.72
CA ASN A 8 29.26 12.60 -23.95
C ASN A 8 28.26 11.74 -23.16
N ASP A 9 28.71 11.18 -22.05
CA ASP A 9 27.80 10.63 -21.05
C ASP A 9 27.21 11.80 -20.25
N GLY A 10 25.89 12.00 -20.41
CA GLY A 10 25.11 13.08 -19.80
C GLY A 10 25.08 12.98 -18.27
N TRP A 11 26.12 13.49 -17.63
CA TRP A 11 26.12 13.73 -16.20
C TRP A 11 25.32 14.98 -15.91
N TRP A 12 24.24 14.81 -15.15
CA TRP A 12 23.48 15.92 -14.60
C TRP A 12 24.44 16.83 -13.85
N SER A 13 24.29 18.13 -14.03
CA SER A 13 25.06 19.08 -13.24
C SER A 13 24.72 18.91 -11.75
N ASP A 14 25.69 19.20 -10.88
CA ASP A 14 25.53 19.08 -9.43
C ASP A 14 24.35 19.92 -8.89
N GLU A 15 23.98 20.95 -9.65
CA GLU A 15 22.84 21.82 -9.40
C GLU A 15 21.50 21.15 -9.77
N GLU A 16 21.43 20.46 -10.90
CA GLU A 16 20.27 19.66 -11.33
C GLU A 16 20.02 18.48 -10.38
N TRP A 17 21.09 17.86 -9.88
CA TRP A 17 21.00 16.76 -8.91
C TRP A 17 20.48 17.24 -7.54
N ARG A 18 20.87 18.46 -7.12
CA ARG A 18 20.34 19.09 -5.90
C ARG A 18 18.87 19.47 -6.03
N LYS A 19 18.48 20.02 -7.18
CA LYS A 19 17.09 20.41 -7.47
C LYS A 19 16.16 19.20 -7.51
N TRP A 20 16.57 18.12 -8.19
CA TRP A 20 15.80 16.87 -8.22
C TRP A 20 15.59 16.24 -6.83
N ARG A 21 16.60 16.32 -5.94
CA ARG A 21 16.45 15.85 -4.54
C ARG A 21 15.51 16.71 -3.71
N GLN A 22 15.46 18.02 -3.95
CA GLN A 22 14.50 18.90 -3.28
C GLN A 22 13.08 18.66 -3.77
N ASP A 23 12.90 18.48 -5.08
CA ASP A 23 11.60 18.27 -5.69
C ASP A 23 11.02 16.89 -5.34
N ASN A 24 11.86 15.87 -5.16
CA ASN A 24 11.44 14.51 -4.75
C ASN A 24 11.40 14.28 -3.23
N LYS A 25 11.56 15.32 -2.40
CA LYS A 25 11.53 15.22 -0.93
C LYS A 25 10.17 14.74 -0.37
N TRP A 26 9.13 14.75 -1.20
CA TRP A 26 7.80 14.17 -0.89
C TRP A 26 7.76 12.64 -0.99
N ALA A 27 8.65 12.00 -1.76
CA ALA A 27 8.67 10.54 -1.91
C ALA A 27 9.14 9.83 -0.62
N SER A 28 10.06 10.44 0.14
CA SER A 28 10.56 9.89 1.41
C SER A 28 9.60 10.03 2.60
N ALA A 29 8.51 10.80 2.47
CA ALA A 29 7.47 10.89 3.50
C ALA A 29 6.50 9.70 3.45
N SER A 30 6.37 9.02 2.31
CA SER A 30 5.48 7.84 2.14
C SER A 30 6.03 6.57 2.82
N GLY A 31 7.35 6.44 2.93
CA GLY A 31 7.99 5.29 3.59
C GLY A 31 7.74 5.20 5.10
N LYS A 32 7.40 6.32 5.76
CA LYS A 32 7.04 6.33 7.19
C LYS A 32 5.61 5.85 7.45
N GLN A 33 4.71 5.91 6.48
CA GLN A 33 3.34 5.42 6.65
C GLN A 33 3.24 3.89 6.50
N GLY A 34 4.07 3.27 5.66
CA GLY A 34 4.15 1.80 5.55
C GLY A 34 4.68 1.14 6.82
N ALA A 35 5.76 1.67 7.40
CA ALA A 35 6.35 1.13 8.62
C ALA A 35 5.40 1.22 9.85
N ASP A 36 4.55 2.24 9.90
CA ASP A 36 3.58 2.42 10.98
C ASP A 36 2.32 1.53 10.81
N ALA A 37 1.98 1.19 9.56
CA ALA A 37 0.92 0.22 9.25
C ALA A 37 1.33 -1.21 9.60
N ASP A 38 2.57 -1.61 9.28
CA ASP A 38 3.10 -2.93 9.63
C ASP A 38 3.23 -3.12 11.14
N LYS A 39 3.63 -2.06 11.87
CA LYS A 39 3.69 -2.09 13.34
C LYS A 39 2.30 -2.22 13.98
N LYS A 40 1.27 -1.60 13.39
CA LYS A 40 -0.14 -1.74 13.83
C LYS A 40 -0.72 -3.13 13.53
N LEU A 41 -0.33 -3.76 12.42
CA LEU A 41 -0.72 -5.14 12.09
C LEU A 41 -0.09 -6.14 13.05
N SER A 42 1.20 -5.97 13.37
CA SER A 42 1.91 -6.80 14.36
C SER A 42 1.26 -6.73 15.75
N LEU A 43 0.95 -5.53 16.25
CA LEU A 43 0.24 -5.32 17.52
C LEU A 43 -1.19 -5.88 17.54
N LYS A 44 -1.86 -5.97 16.38
CA LYS A 44 -3.18 -6.62 16.28
C LYS A 44 -3.05 -8.15 16.34
N GLN A 45 -2.07 -8.73 15.66
CA GLN A 45 -1.82 -10.18 15.71
C GLN A 45 -1.42 -10.65 17.11
N GLU A 46 -0.65 -9.85 17.85
CA GLU A 46 -0.25 -10.17 19.23
C GLU A 46 -1.46 -10.19 20.18
N ARG A 47 -2.36 -9.20 20.08
CA ARG A 47 -3.61 -9.19 20.87
C ARG A 47 -4.59 -10.32 20.52
N ILE A 48 -4.56 -10.83 19.30
CA ILE A 48 -5.36 -12.01 18.92
C ILE A 48 -4.79 -13.25 19.61
N LYS A 49 -3.46 -13.43 19.59
CA LYS A 49 -2.80 -14.54 20.29
C LYS A 49 -3.04 -14.53 21.80
N GLU A 50 -3.02 -13.36 22.45
CA GLU A 50 -3.35 -13.26 23.88
C GLU A 50 -4.79 -13.70 24.18
N LYS A 51 -5.75 -13.34 23.32
CA LYS A 51 -7.14 -13.76 23.47
C LYS A 51 -7.32 -15.26 23.26
N ASP A 52 -6.64 -15.85 22.28
CA ASP A 52 -6.68 -17.29 22.04
C ASP A 52 -6.10 -18.07 23.23
N ASN A 53 -4.99 -17.58 23.79
CA ASN A 53 -4.40 -18.17 25.01
C ASN A 53 -5.34 -18.07 26.22
N PHE A 54 -6.07 -16.95 26.36
CA PHE A 54 -7.05 -16.78 27.43
C PHE A 54 -8.22 -17.77 27.29
N VAL A 55 -8.74 -17.95 26.08
CA VAL A 55 -9.82 -18.92 25.80
C VAL A 55 -9.35 -20.35 26.04
N GLN A 56 -8.14 -20.72 25.63
CA GLN A 56 -7.58 -22.04 25.92
C GLN A 56 -7.41 -22.29 27.42
N LYS A 57 -7.02 -21.27 28.20
CA LYS A 57 -6.92 -21.38 29.65
C LYS A 57 -8.29 -21.61 30.30
N GLN A 58 -9.32 -20.88 29.87
CA GLN A 58 -10.70 -21.08 30.36
C GLN A 58 -11.24 -22.49 30.04
N LEU A 59 -10.92 -23.02 28.86
CA LEU A 59 -11.29 -24.39 28.48
C LEU A 59 -10.53 -25.44 29.33
N ALA A 60 -9.26 -25.22 29.63
CA ALA A 60 -8.48 -26.09 30.50
C ALA A 60 -9.01 -26.09 31.95
N ASP A 61 -9.36 -24.92 32.49
CA ASP A 61 -9.93 -24.78 33.83
C ASP A 61 -11.33 -25.43 33.92
N ALA A 62 -12.16 -25.31 32.88
CA ALA A 62 -13.44 -26.00 32.79
C ALA A 62 -13.31 -27.53 32.71
N ALA A 63 -12.31 -28.04 31.98
CA ALA A 63 -12.02 -29.48 31.90
C ALA A 63 -11.53 -30.04 33.25
N ALA A 64 -10.73 -29.27 34.00
CA ALA A 64 -10.27 -29.66 35.33
C ALA A 64 -11.41 -29.75 36.36
N LEU A 65 -12.43 -28.90 36.26
CA LEU A 65 -13.61 -28.96 37.12
C LEU A 65 -14.47 -30.21 36.84
N LEU A 66 -14.61 -30.60 35.58
CA LEU A 66 -15.38 -31.79 35.21
C LEU A 66 -14.72 -33.10 35.67
N GLN A 67 -13.38 -33.16 35.71
CA GLN A 67 -12.69 -34.33 36.26
C GLN A 67 -12.79 -34.45 37.78
N ARG A 68 -12.99 -33.35 38.52
CA ARG A 68 -13.20 -33.37 39.98
C ARG A 68 -14.61 -33.82 40.40
N SER A 69 -15.61 -33.66 39.55
CA SER A 69 -17.01 -34.06 39.86
C SER A 69 -17.36 -35.51 39.49
N GLY A 70 -16.51 -36.22 38.73
CA GLY A 70 -16.82 -37.55 38.20
C GLY A 70 -16.34 -38.75 39.04
N GLY A 71 -15.80 -38.53 40.25
CA GLY A 71 -14.97 -39.53 40.92
C GLY A 71 -15.30 -39.82 42.39
N GLN A 72 -16.56 -39.78 42.83
CA GLN A 72 -16.94 -40.35 44.13
C GLN A 72 -18.35 -40.96 44.05
N SER A 73 -18.42 -42.28 43.92
CA SER A 73 -19.63 -43.07 44.17
C SER A 73 -19.21 -44.41 44.76
N SER A 74 -19.06 -44.41 46.08
CA SER A 74 -18.89 -45.58 46.93
C SER A 74 -20.19 -46.38 46.97
N SER A 75 -20.11 -47.66 46.62
CA SER A 75 -21.18 -48.64 46.79
C SER A 75 -21.11 -49.27 48.19
N SER A 76 -22.11 -48.99 49.03
CA SER A 76 -22.40 -49.76 50.24
C SER A 76 -23.76 -50.44 50.09
N SER A 77 -23.74 -51.77 50.00
CA SER A 77 -24.92 -52.63 49.97
C SER A 77 -25.09 -53.30 51.34
N SER A 78 -26.22 -53.05 51.99
CA SER A 78 -26.65 -53.72 53.22
C SER A 78 -28.07 -54.24 53.03
N SER A 79 -28.26 -55.55 53.12
CA SER A 79 -29.54 -56.23 53.01
C SER A 79 -29.87 -57.00 54.28
N SER A 80 -30.99 -56.59 54.90
CA SER A 80 -32.02 -57.33 55.64
C SER A 80 -31.65 -58.61 56.40
N GLY A 81 -31.56 -58.50 57.73
CA GLY A 81 -31.62 -59.63 58.66
C GLY A 81 -33.06 -59.89 59.14
N ALA A 82 -33.55 -61.12 58.95
CA ALA A 82 -34.81 -61.62 59.48
C ALA A 82 -34.58 -62.29 60.85
N LEU A 83 -35.29 -61.84 61.89
CA LEU A 83 -35.29 -62.45 63.22
C LEU A 83 -36.52 -63.36 63.38
N LYS A 84 -36.26 -64.64 63.69
CA LYS A 84 -37.23 -65.70 63.97
C LYS A 84 -37.32 -65.85 65.49
N PHE A 85 -38.52 -65.77 66.05
CA PHE A 85 -38.79 -65.86 67.49
C PHE A 85 -39.42 -67.24 67.78
N GLU A 86 -38.72 -68.11 68.53
CA GLU A 86 -39.21 -69.41 69.01
C GLU A 86 -39.63 -69.28 70.47
N MET A 87 -40.83 -69.79 70.81
CA MET A 87 -41.30 -70.00 72.18
C MET A 87 -41.09 -71.46 72.59
N PRO A 88 -40.70 -71.77 73.84
CA PRO A 88 -40.68 -73.12 74.38
C PRO A 88 -41.98 -73.45 75.13
N SER A 89 -42.56 -74.61 74.85
CA SER A 89 -43.66 -75.21 75.61
C SER A 89 -43.15 -76.37 76.46
N GLU A 90 -43.32 -76.24 77.77
CA GLU A 90 -42.86 -77.15 78.80
C GLU A 90 -44.03 -77.98 79.38
N TRP A 91 -43.72 -79.26 79.67
CA TRP A 91 -44.25 -80.11 80.75
C TRP A 91 -45.55 -80.90 80.52
N SER A 92 -45.41 -82.23 80.64
CA SER A 92 -46.49 -83.13 81.05
C SER A 92 -45.99 -83.96 82.24
N VAL A 93 -46.73 -83.87 83.34
CA VAL A 93 -46.51 -84.57 84.61
C VAL A 93 -47.35 -85.86 84.60
N THR A 94 -46.70 -86.99 84.83
CA THR A 94 -47.30 -88.29 85.12
C THR A 94 -47.67 -88.39 86.61
N ILE A 95 -48.87 -88.89 86.92
CA ILE A 95 -49.22 -89.33 88.29
C ILE A 95 -49.76 -90.75 88.22
N PHE A 96 -49.06 -91.65 88.89
CA PHE A 96 -49.50 -92.98 89.32
C PHE A 96 -50.49 -92.82 90.48
N ASN A 97 -51.63 -93.51 90.38
CA ASN A 97 -52.44 -93.98 91.51
C ASN A 97 -52.01 -95.43 91.79
N ALA A 98 -52.25 -96.07 92.91
CA ALA A 98 -52.76 -95.74 94.24
C ALA A 98 -52.64 -97.06 95.03
N ASP A 99 -52.50 -97.02 96.35
CA ASP A 99 -53.26 -97.96 97.18
C ASP A 99 -53.36 -97.50 98.63
N GLU A 100 -54.60 -97.54 99.13
CA GLU A 100 -55.06 -97.71 100.52
C GLU A 100 -54.72 -96.63 101.58
N ARG A 101 -55.62 -96.19 102.48
CA ARG A 101 -57.01 -96.52 102.80
C ARG A 101 -57.52 -95.47 103.81
N ASP A 102 -58.72 -94.97 103.55
CA ASP A 102 -59.84 -94.83 104.48
C ASP A 102 -59.66 -94.17 105.87
N ARG A 103 -60.21 -92.95 105.98
CA ARG A 103 -61.13 -92.45 107.06
C ARG A 103 -61.24 -90.92 107.15
N ASN A 104 -60.68 -90.14 106.21
CA ASN A 104 -60.67 -88.66 106.29
C ASN A 104 -61.31 -87.94 105.08
N GLU A 105 -62.09 -88.66 104.25
CA GLU A 105 -62.60 -88.20 102.94
C GLU A 105 -63.62 -87.04 102.98
N LYS A 106 -64.46 -86.93 104.02
CA LYS A 106 -65.56 -85.93 104.02
C LYS A 106 -65.16 -84.50 104.39
N LYS A 107 -64.01 -84.28 105.05
CA LYS A 107 -63.50 -82.92 105.34
C LYS A 107 -62.55 -82.39 104.26
N LYS A 108 -61.96 -83.26 103.42
CA LYS A 108 -61.10 -82.86 102.29
C LYS A 108 -61.91 -82.42 101.07
N GLN A 109 -63.09 -83.00 100.81
CA GLN A 109 -63.90 -82.61 99.65
C GLN A 109 -64.45 -81.17 99.73
N GLN A 110 -64.69 -80.62 100.93
CA GLN A 110 -65.13 -79.22 101.09
C GLN A 110 -63.96 -78.23 100.86
N SER A 111 -62.75 -78.53 101.34
CA SER A 111 -61.59 -77.63 101.19
C SER A 111 -61.08 -77.54 99.74
N PHE A 112 -61.18 -78.63 98.97
CA PHE A 112 -60.82 -78.62 97.54
C PHE A 112 -61.83 -77.83 96.69
N ALA A 113 -63.12 -77.84 97.05
CA ALA A 113 -64.13 -77.05 96.34
C ALA A 113 -63.95 -75.54 96.56
N ASP A 114 -63.53 -75.12 97.76
CA ASP A 114 -63.27 -73.70 98.07
C ASP A 114 -61.94 -73.22 97.46
N LEU A 115 -60.90 -74.06 97.42
CA LEU A 115 -59.67 -73.79 96.67
C LEU A 115 -59.90 -73.70 95.15
N GLY A 116 -60.77 -74.57 94.61
CA GLY A 116 -61.17 -74.52 93.19
C GLY A 116 -61.89 -73.23 92.83
N ARG A 117 -62.77 -72.71 93.70
CA ARG A 117 -63.44 -71.42 93.49
C ARG A 117 -62.49 -70.23 93.58
N LEU A 118 -61.57 -70.22 94.53
CA LEU A 118 -60.55 -69.17 94.66
C LEU A 118 -59.59 -69.14 93.45
N CYS A 119 -59.14 -70.30 92.96
CA CYS A 119 -58.32 -70.38 91.75
C CYS A 119 -59.07 -69.90 90.51
N ASN A 120 -60.34 -70.29 90.34
CA ASN A 120 -61.15 -69.89 89.18
C ASN A 120 -61.40 -68.37 89.15
N ASN A 121 -61.72 -67.77 90.31
CA ASN A 121 -61.92 -66.32 90.39
C ASN A 121 -60.62 -65.53 90.14
N ARG A 122 -59.48 -66.03 90.60
CA ARG A 122 -58.18 -65.38 90.36
C ARG A 122 -57.75 -65.46 88.90
N LEU A 123 -57.96 -66.61 88.24
CA LEU A 123 -57.72 -66.77 86.80
C LEU A 123 -58.64 -65.88 85.96
N LYS A 124 -59.93 -65.77 86.33
CA LYS A 124 -60.85 -64.83 85.67
C LYS A 124 -60.41 -63.38 85.80
N GLY A 125 -59.97 -62.95 86.98
CA GLY A 125 -59.46 -61.60 87.20
C GLY A 125 -58.20 -61.29 86.37
N MET A 126 -57.25 -62.23 86.29
CA MET A 126 -56.05 -62.08 85.45
C MET A 126 -56.38 -62.02 83.96
N TYR A 127 -57.32 -62.86 83.48
CA TYR A 127 -57.71 -62.86 82.07
C TYR A 127 -58.41 -61.56 81.66
N GLN A 128 -59.25 -61.01 82.54
CA GLN A 128 -59.89 -59.71 82.31
C GLN A 128 -58.87 -58.55 82.34
N CYS A 129 -57.89 -58.60 83.24
CA CYS A 129 -56.80 -57.61 83.29
C CYS A 129 -55.97 -57.65 81.99
N TRP A 130 -55.56 -58.84 81.55
CA TRP A 130 -54.79 -59.01 80.31
C TRP A 130 -55.58 -58.58 79.06
N GLN A 131 -56.89 -58.87 79.00
CA GLN A 131 -57.74 -58.37 77.91
C GLN A 131 -57.82 -56.85 77.89
N SER A 132 -57.94 -56.20 79.06
CA SER A 132 -57.99 -54.73 79.13
C SER A 132 -56.67 -54.09 78.69
N GLU A 133 -55.54 -54.68 79.07
CA GLU A 133 -54.20 -54.19 78.72
C GLU A 133 -53.88 -54.41 77.22
N ALA A 134 -54.27 -55.56 76.65
CA ALA A 134 -54.16 -55.82 75.22
C ALA A 134 -55.05 -54.89 74.36
N THR A 135 -56.20 -54.50 74.88
CA THR A 135 -57.11 -53.57 74.19
C THR A 135 -56.58 -52.13 74.25
N ALA A 136 -56.00 -51.71 75.38
CA ALA A 136 -55.35 -50.41 75.52
C ALA A 136 -54.16 -50.25 74.55
N LEU A 137 -53.31 -51.30 74.44
CA LEU A 137 -52.17 -51.29 73.52
C LEU A 137 -52.60 -51.25 72.03
N ARG A 138 -53.71 -51.90 71.66
CA ARG A 138 -54.26 -51.80 70.28
C ARG A 138 -54.76 -50.40 69.96
N LEU A 139 -55.43 -49.73 70.90
CA LEU A 139 -55.95 -48.38 70.67
C LEU A 139 -54.83 -47.34 70.57
N GLN A 140 -53.76 -47.50 71.37
CA GLN A 140 -52.61 -46.59 71.32
C GLN A 140 -51.77 -46.77 70.04
N GLY A 141 -51.62 -48.01 69.54
CA GLY A 141 -50.94 -48.28 68.27
C GLY A 141 -51.73 -47.86 67.02
N GLY A 142 -53.06 -47.99 67.05
CA GLY A 142 -53.94 -47.61 65.93
C GLY A 142 -54.02 -46.10 65.69
N LEU A 143 -54.09 -45.30 66.76
CA LEU A 143 -54.20 -43.84 66.66
C LEU A 143 -52.89 -43.20 66.17
N GLY A 144 -51.72 -43.70 66.60
CA GLY A 144 -50.42 -43.23 66.12
C GLY A 144 -50.18 -43.55 64.63
N HIS A 145 -50.59 -44.73 64.16
CA HIS A 145 -50.43 -45.12 62.76
C HIS A 145 -51.34 -44.31 61.83
N GLN A 146 -52.58 -44.03 62.23
CA GLN A 146 -53.52 -43.24 61.42
C GLN A 146 -53.10 -41.76 61.31
N ALA A 147 -52.53 -41.18 62.38
CA ALA A 147 -51.95 -39.83 62.36
C ALA A 147 -50.67 -39.76 61.49
N ALA A 148 -49.80 -40.78 61.56
CA ALA A 148 -48.59 -40.84 60.73
C ALA A 148 -48.92 -40.99 59.23
N VAL A 149 -49.93 -41.81 58.90
CA VAL A 149 -50.38 -42.01 57.51
C VAL A 149 -51.00 -40.74 56.92
N THR A 150 -51.75 -39.97 57.72
CA THR A 150 -52.33 -38.70 57.27
C THR A 150 -51.26 -37.62 57.05
N LEU A 151 -50.28 -37.50 57.95
CA LEU A 151 -49.14 -36.58 57.77
C LEU A 151 -48.28 -36.96 56.56
N LEU A 152 -47.95 -38.24 56.36
CA LEU A 152 -47.21 -38.69 55.18
C LEU A 152 -48.00 -38.51 53.87
N SER A 153 -49.33 -38.62 53.92
CA SER A 153 -50.18 -38.35 52.75
C SER A 153 -50.23 -36.87 52.42
N GLN A 154 -50.28 -36.00 53.44
CA GLN A 154 -50.22 -34.55 53.27
C GLN A 154 -48.85 -34.10 52.74
N GLU A 155 -47.76 -34.63 53.30
CA GLU A 155 -46.39 -34.34 52.82
C GLU A 155 -46.17 -34.82 51.37
N LYS A 156 -46.75 -35.97 50.99
CA LYS A 156 -46.75 -36.44 49.59
C LYS A 156 -47.58 -35.56 48.66
N LEU A 157 -48.65 -34.94 49.14
CA LEU A 157 -49.43 -33.98 48.36
C LEU A 157 -48.69 -32.66 48.20
N ASP A 158 -48.09 -32.14 49.27
CA ASP A 158 -47.33 -30.89 49.25
C ASP A 158 -46.06 -31.01 48.37
N THR A 159 -45.40 -32.18 48.39
CA THR A 159 -44.25 -32.43 47.49
C THR A 159 -44.70 -32.55 46.04
N ARG A 160 -45.85 -33.18 45.75
CA ARG A 160 -46.42 -33.22 44.40
C ARG A 160 -46.79 -31.83 43.89
N GLN A 161 -47.43 -31.01 44.72
CA GLN A 161 -47.74 -29.62 44.34
C GLN A 161 -46.47 -28.81 44.03
N LYS A 162 -45.42 -28.98 44.84
CA LYS A 162 -44.12 -28.34 44.57
C LYS A 162 -43.45 -28.86 43.29
N THR A 163 -43.58 -30.14 42.95
CA THR A 163 -43.06 -30.67 41.68
C THR A 163 -43.86 -30.14 40.50
N ASP A 164 -45.19 -30.09 40.59
CA ASP A 164 -46.06 -29.57 39.53
C ASP A 164 -45.78 -28.07 39.28
N GLU A 165 -45.55 -27.28 40.34
CA GLU A 165 -45.13 -25.87 40.21
C GLU A 165 -43.75 -25.71 39.58
N GLN A 166 -42.82 -26.63 39.86
CA GLN A 166 -41.49 -26.62 39.24
C GLN A 166 -41.55 -27.03 37.77
N GLU A 167 -42.35 -28.03 37.42
CA GLU A 167 -42.58 -28.45 36.04
C GLU A 167 -43.22 -27.33 35.21
N ALA A 168 -44.23 -26.64 35.76
CA ALA A 168 -44.83 -25.47 35.10
C ALA A 168 -43.81 -24.33 34.86
N LYS A 169 -42.89 -24.10 35.81
CA LYS A 169 -41.80 -23.11 35.65
C LYS A 169 -40.78 -23.53 34.58
N ILE A 170 -40.46 -24.82 34.52
CA ILE A 170 -39.56 -25.38 33.50
C ILE A 170 -40.20 -25.22 32.12
N GLU A 171 -41.48 -25.57 31.96
CA GLU A 171 -42.19 -25.44 30.69
C GLU A 171 -42.28 -23.97 30.23
N ALA A 172 -42.54 -23.04 31.16
CA ALA A 172 -42.52 -21.61 30.87
C ALA A 172 -41.14 -21.13 30.40
N LEU A 173 -40.06 -21.50 31.09
CA LEU A 173 -38.69 -21.14 30.70
C LEU A 173 -38.28 -21.76 29.36
N GLU A 174 -38.67 -23.00 29.08
CA GLU A 174 -38.43 -23.64 27.80
C GLU A 174 -39.18 -22.97 26.64
N SER A 175 -40.38 -22.44 26.91
CA SER A 175 -41.15 -21.66 25.93
C SER A 175 -40.45 -20.33 25.60
N GLU A 176 -39.88 -19.67 26.61
CA GLU A 176 -39.14 -18.42 26.45
C GLU A 176 -37.80 -18.64 25.73
N LEU A 177 -37.07 -19.72 26.06
CA LEU A 177 -35.88 -20.14 25.33
C LEU A 177 -36.18 -20.47 23.87
N ARG A 178 -37.33 -21.09 23.58
CA ARG A 178 -37.78 -21.32 22.20
C ARG A 178 -38.03 -19.99 21.47
N LYS A 179 -38.67 -19.02 22.11
CA LYS A 179 -38.91 -17.69 21.55
C LYS A 179 -37.60 -16.96 21.24
N LEU A 180 -36.68 -16.88 22.21
CA LEU A 180 -35.37 -16.24 22.04
C LEU A 180 -34.52 -16.93 20.97
N ARG A 181 -34.56 -18.26 20.89
CA ARG A 181 -33.87 -19.01 19.82
C ARG A 181 -34.40 -18.63 18.43
N ASN A 182 -35.72 -18.45 18.29
CA ASN A 182 -36.31 -18.04 17.03
C ASN A 182 -35.95 -16.58 16.67
N GLU A 183 -35.96 -15.67 17.65
CA GLU A 183 -35.53 -14.28 17.45
C GLU A 183 -34.05 -14.17 17.06
N MET A 184 -33.18 -14.99 17.65
CA MET A 184 -31.76 -15.07 17.27
C MET A 184 -31.59 -15.58 15.85
N LYS A 185 -32.29 -16.66 15.46
CA LYS A 185 -32.28 -17.16 14.08
C LYS A 185 -32.75 -16.10 13.08
N GLU A 186 -33.77 -15.32 13.41
CA GLU A 186 -34.24 -14.24 12.55
C GLU A 186 -33.18 -13.13 12.40
N LYS A 187 -32.51 -12.75 13.49
CA LYS A 187 -31.41 -11.77 13.46
C LYS A 187 -30.22 -12.28 12.66
N ASP A 188 -29.84 -13.54 12.81
CA ASP A 188 -28.74 -14.16 12.05
C ASP A 188 -29.07 -14.19 10.55
N MET A 189 -30.30 -14.54 10.17
CA MET A 189 -30.74 -14.51 8.77
C MET A 189 -30.72 -13.10 8.19
N LYS A 190 -31.13 -12.08 8.98
CA LYS A 190 -31.05 -10.67 8.59
C LYS A 190 -29.59 -10.21 8.42
N LEU A 191 -28.70 -10.61 9.31
CA LEU A 191 -27.26 -10.32 9.20
C LEU A 191 -26.66 -10.93 7.94
N LEU A 192 -26.90 -12.21 7.68
CA LEU A 192 -26.43 -12.91 6.47
C LEU A 192 -26.97 -12.26 5.19
N ALA A 193 -28.24 -11.84 5.19
CA ALA A 193 -28.81 -11.10 4.06
C ALA A 193 -28.09 -9.76 3.83
N THR A 194 -27.80 -9.01 4.91
CA THR A 194 -27.08 -7.73 4.81
C THR A 194 -25.61 -7.90 4.38
N GLU A 195 -24.93 -8.96 4.83
CA GLU A 195 -23.57 -9.29 4.40
C GLU A 195 -23.53 -9.64 2.90
N LYS A 196 -24.47 -10.47 2.43
CA LYS A 196 -24.57 -10.80 1.01
C LYS A 196 -24.81 -9.57 0.13
N VAL A 197 -25.62 -8.62 0.61
CA VAL A 197 -25.83 -7.34 -0.10
C VAL A 197 -24.54 -6.50 -0.12
N LYS A 198 -23.81 -6.43 1.00
CA LYS A 198 -22.51 -5.72 1.06
C LYS A 198 -21.48 -6.35 0.12
N ASP A 199 -21.39 -7.67 0.06
CA ASP A 199 -20.46 -8.37 -0.82
C ASP A 199 -20.80 -8.15 -2.30
N ASN A 200 -22.09 -8.23 -2.65
CA ASN A 200 -22.55 -7.92 -4.01
C ASN A 200 -22.25 -6.46 -4.38
N HIS A 201 -22.51 -5.50 -3.48
CA HIS A 201 -22.24 -4.10 -3.73
C HIS A 201 -20.74 -3.81 -3.85
N LYS A 202 -19.92 -4.45 -3.03
CA LYS A 202 -18.46 -4.36 -3.11
C LYS A 202 -17.97 -4.86 -4.47
N LYS A 203 -18.45 -6.03 -4.90
CA LYS A 203 -18.09 -6.59 -6.21
C LYS A 203 -18.50 -5.67 -7.36
N GLU A 204 -19.71 -5.13 -7.33
CA GLU A 204 -20.16 -4.17 -8.34
C GLU A 204 -19.31 -2.88 -8.35
N CYS A 205 -18.88 -2.41 -7.18
CA CYS A 205 -17.98 -1.28 -7.06
C CYS A 205 -16.59 -1.60 -7.65
N ASP A 206 -16.02 -2.75 -7.31
CA ASP A 206 -14.73 -3.20 -7.82
C ASP A 206 -14.76 -3.36 -9.35
N ASP A 207 -15.84 -3.92 -9.90
CA ASP A 207 -16.05 -4.06 -11.35
C ASP A 207 -16.14 -2.69 -12.04
N LYS A 208 -16.86 -1.72 -11.46
CA LYS A 208 -16.95 -0.34 -11.98
C LYS A 208 -15.62 0.39 -11.93
N VAL A 209 -14.88 0.28 -10.83
CA VAL A 209 -13.54 0.87 -10.68
C VAL A 209 -12.58 0.26 -11.69
N SER A 210 -12.63 -1.07 -11.90
CA SER A 210 -11.81 -1.75 -12.91
C SER A 210 -12.15 -1.28 -14.32
N ALA A 211 -13.43 -1.14 -14.65
CA ALA A 211 -13.88 -0.64 -15.95
C ALA A 211 -13.41 0.81 -16.21
N MET A 212 -13.63 1.71 -15.25
CA MET A 212 -13.16 3.10 -15.36
C MET A 212 -11.64 3.19 -15.47
N SER A 213 -10.91 2.37 -14.71
CA SER A 213 -9.44 2.30 -14.78
C SER A 213 -8.95 1.87 -16.18
N LYS A 214 -9.58 0.86 -16.77
CA LYS A 214 -9.26 0.42 -18.15
C LYS A 214 -9.57 1.49 -19.18
N GLU A 215 -10.71 2.17 -19.06
CA GLU A 215 -11.06 3.26 -19.98
C GLU A 215 -10.09 4.44 -19.86
N CYS A 216 -9.71 4.80 -18.63
CA CYS A 216 -8.72 5.84 -18.39
C CYS A 216 -7.34 5.46 -18.97
N ALA A 217 -6.89 4.22 -18.76
CA ALA A 217 -5.65 3.73 -19.34
C ALA A 217 -5.67 3.76 -20.88
N GLN A 218 -6.78 3.38 -21.52
CA GLN A 218 -6.93 3.48 -22.97
C GLN A 218 -6.89 4.93 -23.47
N LYS A 219 -7.54 5.85 -22.77
CA LYS A 219 -7.50 7.29 -23.09
C LYS A 219 -6.08 7.84 -22.95
N LEU A 220 -5.34 7.45 -21.91
CA LEU A 220 -3.94 7.85 -21.74
C LEU A 220 -3.06 7.34 -22.88
N VAL A 221 -3.18 6.07 -23.26
CA VAL A 221 -2.43 5.52 -24.40
C VAL A 221 -2.77 6.23 -25.72
N ALA A 222 -4.04 6.60 -25.94
CA ALA A 222 -4.43 7.37 -27.10
C ALA A 222 -3.82 8.79 -27.08
N MET A 223 -3.85 9.47 -25.93
CA MET A 223 -3.21 10.78 -25.76
C MET A 223 -1.69 10.73 -25.94
N GLU A 224 -1.03 9.69 -25.43
CA GLU A 224 0.40 9.47 -25.63
C GLU A 224 0.72 9.31 -27.12
N LYS A 225 -0.06 8.49 -27.83
CA LYS A 225 0.11 8.29 -29.27
C LYS A 225 -0.12 9.57 -30.08
N ASP A 226 -1.13 10.36 -29.72
CA ASP A 226 -1.37 11.65 -30.36
C ASP A 226 -0.24 12.64 -30.08
N CYS A 227 0.32 12.64 -28.87
CA CYS A 227 1.49 13.43 -28.51
C CYS A 227 2.75 13.02 -29.30
N GLU A 228 3.00 11.71 -29.46
CA GLU A 228 4.09 11.19 -30.29
C GLU A 228 3.93 11.60 -31.76
N ASN A 229 2.70 11.54 -32.29
CA ASN A 229 2.41 11.96 -33.66
C ASN A 229 2.64 13.46 -33.85
N HIS A 230 2.16 14.29 -32.92
CA HIS A 230 2.40 15.73 -32.96
C HIS A 230 3.89 16.08 -32.85
N THR A 231 4.64 15.36 -32.02
CA THR A 231 6.09 15.55 -31.89
C THR A 231 6.79 15.23 -33.21
N LYS A 232 6.46 14.10 -33.84
CA LYS A 232 7.01 13.75 -35.17
C LYS A 232 6.66 14.79 -36.24
N GLU A 233 5.43 15.27 -36.28
CA GLU A 233 5.01 16.31 -37.23
C GLU A 233 5.77 17.63 -37.00
N CYS A 234 5.99 18.01 -35.74
CA CYS A 234 6.81 19.17 -35.38
C CYS A 234 8.27 18.99 -35.81
N ASP A 235 8.86 17.83 -35.58
CA ASP A 235 10.23 17.50 -35.99
C ASP A 235 10.38 17.54 -37.52
N GLU A 236 9.42 16.98 -38.26
CA GLU A 236 9.38 17.03 -39.73
C GLU A 236 9.26 18.47 -40.24
N LYS A 237 8.42 19.30 -39.63
CA LYS A 237 8.31 20.73 -39.96
C LYS A 237 9.59 21.49 -39.66
N LEU A 238 10.25 21.22 -38.54
CA LEU A 238 11.52 21.82 -38.18
C LEU A 238 12.61 21.45 -39.20
N LEU A 239 12.73 20.18 -39.56
CA LEU A 239 13.65 19.71 -40.60
C LEU A 239 13.38 20.36 -41.96
N ALA A 240 12.11 20.50 -42.35
CA ALA A 240 11.72 21.17 -43.59
C ALA A 240 12.11 22.65 -43.59
N MET A 241 11.85 23.37 -42.49
CA MET A 241 12.26 24.77 -42.35
C MET A 241 13.79 24.92 -42.35
N GLU A 242 14.52 24.02 -41.72
CA GLU A 242 15.98 24.04 -41.71
C GLU A 242 16.56 23.82 -43.11
N LYS A 243 16.01 22.86 -43.87
CA LYS A 243 16.37 22.64 -45.27
C LYS A 243 16.07 23.85 -46.15
N GLN A 244 14.92 24.50 -45.94
CA GLN A 244 14.57 25.74 -46.64
C GLN A 244 15.55 26.87 -46.32
N LYS A 245 15.88 27.05 -45.05
CA LYS A 245 16.88 28.03 -44.60
C LYS A 245 18.24 27.76 -45.24
N GLU A 246 18.71 26.52 -45.26
CA GLU A 246 19.98 26.14 -45.90
C GLU A 246 19.97 26.44 -47.41
N SER A 247 18.87 26.16 -48.10
CA SER A 247 18.73 26.49 -49.52
C SER A 247 18.77 27.99 -49.79
N HIS A 248 18.10 28.79 -48.95
CA HIS A 248 18.11 30.24 -49.07
C HIS A 248 19.49 30.84 -48.76
N THR A 249 20.20 30.29 -47.77
CA THR A 249 21.58 30.70 -47.48
C THR A 249 22.49 30.42 -48.67
N LYS A 250 22.40 29.23 -49.28
CA LYS A 250 23.17 28.89 -50.50
C LYS A 250 22.85 29.84 -51.66
N GLU A 251 21.58 30.18 -51.87
CA GLU A 251 21.18 31.14 -52.90
C GLU A 251 21.74 32.56 -52.64
N CYS A 252 21.72 33.01 -51.38
CA CYS A 252 22.31 34.28 -50.98
C CYS A 252 23.83 34.28 -51.17
N ASP A 253 24.52 33.20 -50.79
CA ASP A 253 25.97 33.07 -50.95
C ASP A 253 26.37 33.06 -52.43
N GLU A 254 25.60 32.38 -53.28
CA GLU A 254 25.78 32.37 -54.73
C GLU A 254 25.59 33.78 -55.34
N LYS A 255 24.51 34.47 -54.99
CA LYS A 255 24.27 35.87 -55.42
C LYS A 255 25.36 36.81 -54.95
N LEU A 256 25.89 36.61 -53.74
CA LEU A 256 26.96 37.43 -53.19
C LEU A 256 28.29 37.16 -53.92
N ARG A 257 28.56 35.89 -54.27
CA ARG A 257 29.70 35.51 -55.12
C ARG A 257 29.60 36.15 -56.51
N GLU A 258 28.46 36.02 -57.19
CA GLU A 258 28.23 36.62 -58.52
C GLU A 258 28.39 38.14 -58.50
N ASN A 259 27.80 38.82 -57.52
CA ASN A 259 27.98 40.25 -57.36
C ASN A 259 29.46 40.61 -57.12
N SER A 260 30.17 39.86 -56.28
CA SER A 260 31.60 40.11 -56.03
C SER A 260 32.44 39.96 -57.31
N GLU A 261 32.12 38.97 -58.15
CA GLU A 261 32.79 38.75 -59.44
C GLU A 261 32.50 39.89 -60.43
N ASP A 262 31.25 40.38 -60.50
CA ASP A 262 30.88 41.52 -61.34
C ASP A 262 31.56 42.82 -60.89
N TRP A 263 31.62 43.08 -59.58
CA TRP A 263 32.35 44.23 -59.02
C TRP A 263 33.85 44.15 -59.32
N GLN A 264 34.46 42.97 -59.20
CA GLN A 264 35.86 42.76 -59.53
C GLN A 264 36.13 43.02 -61.00
N LEU A 265 35.28 42.52 -61.90
CA LEU A 265 35.41 42.73 -63.33
C LEU A 265 35.26 44.22 -63.72
N LYS A 266 34.34 44.95 -63.08
CA LYS A 266 34.19 46.41 -63.26
C LYS A 266 35.42 47.17 -62.78
N LEU A 267 36.03 46.75 -61.67
CA LEU A 267 37.26 47.34 -61.16
C LEU A 267 38.42 47.11 -62.11
N ASP A 268 38.61 45.87 -62.58
CA ASP A 268 39.67 45.49 -63.51
C ASP A 268 39.55 46.25 -64.84
N LEU A 269 38.33 46.40 -65.38
CA LEU A 269 38.07 47.21 -66.58
C LEU A 269 38.41 48.68 -66.37
N SER A 270 38.05 49.25 -65.21
CA SER A 270 38.35 50.65 -64.88
C SER A 270 39.85 50.89 -64.73
N VAL A 271 40.58 49.95 -64.12
CA VAL A 271 42.05 49.98 -64.00
C VAL A 271 42.69 49.88 -65.39
N ALA A 272 42.25 48.93 -66.22
CA ALA A 272 42.76 48.76 -67.58
C ALA A 272 42.53 50.01 -68.45
N GLU A 273 41.38 50.68 -68.31
CA GLU A 273 41.11 51.95 -68.99
C GLU A 273 42.02 53.08 -68.48
N GLY A 274 42.24 53.16 -67.17
CA GLY A 274 43.18 54.09 -66.54
C GLY A 274 44.61 53.92 -67.09
N ASP A 275 45.11 52.69 -67.14
CA ASP A 275 46.44 52.35 -67.67
C ASP A 275 46.57 52.69 -69.15
N LYS A 276 45.51 52.46 -69.94
CA LYS A 276 45.48 52.87 -71.36
C LYS A 276 45.61 54.39 -71.49
N ARG A 277 44.85 55.16 -70.71
CA ARG A 277 44.91 56.63 -70.71
C ARG A 277 46.29 57.13 -70.28
N LEU A 278 46.93 56.49 -69.30
CA LEU A 278 48.28 56.82 -68.86
C LEU A 278 49.31 56.60 -69.99
N ARG A 279 49.29 55.44 -70.64
CA ARG A 279 50.17 55.13 -71.79
C ARG A 279 49.98 56.10 -72.96
N ASP A 280 48.73 56.49 -73.25
CA ASP A 280 48.44 57.48 -74.28
C ASP A 280 49.01 58.87 -73.92
N LEU A 281 48.96 59.27 -72.65
CA LEU A 281 49.56 60.51 -72.17
C LEU A 281 51.09 60.46 -72.21
N GLU A 282 51.70 59.35 -71.79
CA GLU A 282 53.14 59.15 -71.88
C GLU A 282 53.62 59.23 -73.34
N THR A 283 52.89 58.61 -74.26
CA THR A 283 53.17 58.66 -75.70
C THR A 283 53.06 60.09 -76.25
N LYS A 284 51.99 60.82 -75.87
CA LYS A 284 51.83 62.25 -76.23
C LYS A 284 52.95 63.11 -75.67
N HIS A 285 53.35 62.87 -74.42
CA HIS A 285 54.44 63.60 -73.77
C HIS A 285 55.79 63.30 -74.43
N ALA A 286 56.08 62.04 -74.76
CA ALA A 286 57.27 61.66 -75.52
C ALA A 286 57.31 62.34 -76.90
N ALA A 287 56.19 62.36 -77.62
CA ALA A 287 56.08 63.06 -78.90
C ALA A 287 56.29 64.59 -78.76
N MET A 288 55.79 65.21 -77.68
CA MET A 288 56.08 66.61 -77.37
C MET A 288 57.58 66.85 -77.10
N ARG A 289 58.24 65.98 -76.33
CA ARG A 289 59.69 66.08 -76.05
C ARG A 289 60.52 65.96 -77.33
N LEU A 290 60.19 65.02 -78.21
CA LEU A 290 60.86 64.88 -79.51
C LEU A 290 60.67 66.11 -80.40
N ARG A 291 59.45 66.68 -80.46
CA ARG A 291 59.19 67.93 -81.18
C ARG A 291 60.00 69.10 -80.61
N ALA A 292 60.04 69.24 -79.29
CA ALA A 292 60.81 70.27 -78.60
C ALA A 292 62.32 70.13 -78.89
N ALA A 293 62.86 68.91 -78.79
CA ALA A 293 64.26 68.61 -79.09
C ALA A 293 64.61 68.96 -80.56
N HIS A 294 63.74 68.63 -81.51
CA HIS A 294 63.93 68.98 -82.91
C HIS A 294 63.89 70.49 -83.16
N THR A 295 62.95 71.22 -82.54
CA THR A 295 62.92 72.70 -82.65
C THR A 295 64.15 73.35 -82.03
N PHE A 296 64.62 72.83 -80.90
CA PHE A 296 65.84 73.29 -80.25
C PHE A 296 67.08 73.00 -81.11
N GLY A 297 67.15 71.83 -81.74
CA GLY A 297 68.20 71.48 -82.70
C GLY A 297 68.27 72.45 -83.88
N LYS A 298 67.12 72.77 -84.51
CA LYS A 298 67.03 73.78 -85.58
C LYS A 298 67.46 75.18 -85.12
N TRP A 299 67.06 75.57 -83.91
CA TRP A 299 67.47 76.85 -83.34
C TRP A 299 68.99 76.90 -83.11
N LYS A 300 69.56 75.84 -82.53
CA LYS A 300 71.01 75.69 -82.33
C LYS A 300 71.77 75.78 -83.65
N GLU A 301 71.29 75.11 -84.69
CA GLU A 301 71.90 75.18 -86.04
C GLU A 301 71.84 76.60 -86.64
N ARG A 302 70.72 77.31 -86.46
CA ARG A 302 70.60 78.73 -86.87
C ARG A 302 71.60 79.62 -86.12
N CYS A 303 71.75 79.44 -84.81
CA CYS A 303 72.75 80.17 -84.01
C CYS A 303 74.17 79.89 -84.50
N SER A 304 74.55 78.63 -84.70
CA SER A 304 75.88 78.27 -85.22
C SER A 304 76.12 78.79 -86.65
N ASN A 305 75.09 78.87 -87.50
CA ASN A 305 75.18 79.50 -88.82
C ASN A 305 75.39 81.02 -88.73
N LEU A 306 74.69 81.69 -87.82
CA LEU A 306 74.86 83.12 -87.57
C LEU A 306 76.27 83.41 -87.03
N GLU A 307 76.76 82.64 -86.06
CA GLU A 307 78.13 82.74 -85.56
C GLU A 307 79.16 82.59 -86.68
N ARG A 308 79.02 81.57 -87.54
CA ARG A 308 79.89 81.38 -88.71
C ARG A 308 79.86 82.58 -89.67
N ARG A 309 78.68 83.13 -89.96
CA ARG A 309 78.53 84.32 -90.80
C ARG A 309 79.19 85.55 -90.18
N LEU A 310 79.05 85.71 -88.86
CA LEU A 310 79.62 86.82 -88.10
C LEU A 310 81.16 86.75 -88.11
N MET A 311 81.72 85.55 -87.93
CA MET A 311 83.16 85.31 -88.05
C MET A 311 83.69 85.61 -89.45
N ARG A 312 83.02 85.16 -90.51
CA ARG A 312 83.40 85.49 -91.90
C ARG A 312 83.36 87.00 -92.17
N LYS A 313 82.32 87.70 -91.69
CA LYS A 313 82.26 89.18 -91.80
C LYS A 313 83.39 89.85 -91.06
N LYS A 314 83.76 89.35 -89.87
CA LYS A 314 84.89 89.86 -89.09
C LYS A 314 86.22 89.68 -89.82
N GLU A 315 86.41 88.55 -90.50
CA GLU A 315 87.58 88.30 -91.36
C GLU A 315 87.61 89.24 -92.57
N LEU A 316 86.51 89.39 -93.30
CA LEU A 316 86.42 90.32 -94.44
C LEU A 316 86.70 91.77 -94.04
N LEU A 317 86.21 92.21 -92.87
CA LEU A 317 86.50 93.54 -92.34
C LEU A 317 87.99 93.71 -91.99
N LYS A 318 88.66 92.66 -91.49
CA LYS A 318 90.11 92.71 -91.28
C LYS A 318 90.86 92.82 -92.61
N SER A 319 90.48 92.03 -93.61
CA SER A 319 91.08 92.09 -94.95
C SER A 319 90.88 93.46 -95.60
N SER A 320 89.66 94.01 -95.56
CA SER A 320 89.36 95.34 -96.10
C SER A 320 90.14 96.46 -95.39
N LYS A 321 90.31 96.37 -94.06
CA LYS A 321 91.19 97.30 -93.33
C LYS A 321 92.64 97.21 -93.80
N LEU A 322 93.16 96.00 -93.98
CA LEU A 322 94.52 95.77 -94.52
C LEU A 322 94.66 96.31 -95.94
N GLU A 323 93.66 96.14 -96.80
CA GLU A 323 93.66 96.72 -98.15
C GLU A 323 93.67 98.25 -98.14
N VAL A 324 92.91 98.89 -97.23
CA VAL A 324 92.92 100.34 -97.06
C VAL A 324 94.27 100.84 -96.55
N GLU A 325 94.90 100.13 -95.61
CA GLU A 325 96.25 100.46 -95.15
C GLU A 325 97.28 100.31 -96.29
N LEU A 326 97.24 99.20 -97.04
CA LEU A 326 98.09 99.00 -98.21
C LEU A 326 97.88 100.08 -99.28
N ALA A 327 96.65 100.54 -99.50
CA ALA A 327 96.34 101.61 -100.44
C ALA A 327 96.92 102.96 -99.98
N LYS A 328 96.84 103.28 -98.67
CA LYS A 328 97.49 104.47 -98.10
C LYS A 328 99.00 104.42 -98.25
N ASP A 329 99.61 103.26 -98.04
CA ASP A 329 101.05 103.07 -98.20
C ASP A 329 101.48 103.20 -99.67
N ARG A 330 100.69 102.69 -100.62
CA ARG A 330 100.92 102.92 -102.06
C ARG A 330 100.81 104.39 -102.44
N GLN A 331 99.86 105.13 -101.89
CA GLN A 331 99.69 106.55 -102.17
C GLN A 331 100.87 107.39 -101.67
N LYS A 332 101.44 107.05 -100.50
CA LYS A 332 102.67 107.67 -99.97
C LYS A 332 103.91 107.41 -100.82
N LEU A 333 103.95 106.31 -101.56
CA LEU A 333 105.08 105.96 -102.44
C LEU A 333 105.02 106.68 -103.80
N GLN A 334 103.89 107.30 -104.16
CA GLN A 334 103.71 108.03 -105.43
C GLN A 334 103.84 109.56 -105.29
N SER A 335 104.00 110.06 -104.05
CA SER A 335 104.24 111.47 -103.71
C SER A 335 105.71 111.69 -103.33
#